data_AF-A0AB39MQV7-F1
#
_entry.id   AF-A0AB39MQV7-F1
#
_cell.length_a   1.000
_cell.length_b   1.000
_cell.length_c   1.000
_cell.angle_alpha   90.00
_cell.angle_beta   90.00
_cell.angle_gamma   90.00
#
_symmetry.space_group_name_H-M   'P 1'
#
loop_
_entity.id
_entity.type
_entity.pdbx_description
1 polymer ?
#
loop_
_entity_poly.entity_id
_entity_poly.type
_entity_poly.pdbx_seq_one_letter_code
_entity_poly.pdbx_strand_id
1 'polypeptide(L)'
;MTTLTGIPAGPLIPMPDRNPAALRVAVARLSPEALPRFDTHWADAMNQARDEFSLLPGRHFVDHWWAWVAIQRWPERAARFRECEHIVATSDDKATRRAASAELGRILADSQANASRATGPGSTTRTPNTSSATSPSLTGGTSKTSLAASPKLSASAASAVPSTSRNPPPASRPTPKDRS
;
A
#
# COMPACT_ATOMS: atom_id res chain seq x y z
N MET A 1 -17.32 -34.07 15.26
CA MET A 1 -16.50 -32.99 15.82
C MET A 1 -15.39 -32.69 14.83
N THR A 2 -15.53 -31.65 13.99
CA THR A 2 -14.50 -31.29 13.02
C THR A 2 -13.57 -30.27 13.66
N THR A 3 -12.32 -30.65 13.85
CA THR A 3 -11.24 -29.78 14.33
C THR A 3 -11.03 -28.64 13.33
N LEU A 4 -11.30 -27.41 13.76
CA LEU A 4 -10.86 -26.20 13.05
C LEU A 4 -9.33 -26.19 13.07
N THR A 5 -8.73 -26.60 11.96
CA THR A 5 -7.32 -26.40 11.65
C THR A 5 -6.99 -24.95 11.93
N GLY A 6 -6.15 -24.71 12.93
CA GLY A 6 -5.73 -23.37 13.32
C GLY A 6 -5.23 -22.60 12.10
N ILE A 7 -5.92 -21.52 11.77
CA ILE A 7 -5.45 -20.56 10.78
C ILE A 7 -4.05 -20.15 11.24
N PRO A 8 -3.02 -20.22 10.38
CA PRO A 8 -1.69 -19.85 10.80
C PRO A 8 -1.72 -18.42 11.34
N ALA A 9 -1.30 -18.24 12.61
CA ALA A 9 -1.24 -16.94 13.29
C ALA A 9 -0.17 -15.99 12.71
N GLY A 10 0.39 -16.32 11.55
CA GLY A 10 1.51 -15.65 10.89
C GLY A 10 1.17 -15.22 9.46
N PRO A 11 2.08 -14.49 8.79
CA PRO A 11 1.85 -14.03 7.44
C PRO A 11 1.84 -15.20 6.44
N LEU A 12 0.90 -15.21 5.49
CA LEU A 12 0.78 -16.23 4.45
C LEU A 12 1.97 -16.26 3.49
N ILE A 13 2.59 -15.11 3.23
CA ILE A 13 3.77 -14.95 2.39
C ILE A 13 4.75 -13.96 3.03
N PRO A 14 6.07 -14.05 2.74
CA PRO A 14 7.04 -13.03 3.12
C PRO A 14 6.79 -11.71 2.37
N MET A 15 7.28 -10.59 2.91
CA MET A 15 7.14 -9.29 2.26
C MET A 15 7.88 -9.29 0.92
N PRO A 16 7.22 -9.03 -0.23
CA PRO A 16 7.91 -8.96 -1.51
C PRO A 16 8.75 -7.67 -1.60
N ASP A 17 9.67 -7.68 -2.55
CA ASP A 17 10.41 -6.51 -2.95
C ASP A 17 9.47 -5.40 -3.46
N ARG A 18 9.91 -4.15 -3.31
CA ARG A 18 9.18 -2.96 -3.78
C ARG A 18 9.36 -2.74 -5.28
N ASN A 19 8.91 -3.71 -6.09
CA ASN A 19 8.84 -3.59 -7.54
C ASN A 19 7.56 -4.25 -8.11
N PRO A 20 7.09 -3.82 -9.29
CA PRO A 20 5.82 -4.31 -9.85
C PRO A 20 5.77 -5.82 -10.09
N ALA A 21 6.86 -6.44 -10.53
CA ALA A 21 6.89 -7.87 -10.84
C ALA A 21 6.73 -8.73 -9.57
N ALA A 22 7.48 -8.41 -8.51
CA ALA A 22 7.38 -9.08 -7.23
C ALA A 22 6.00 -8.88 -6.59
N LEU A 23 5.43 -7.67 -6.70
CA LEU A 23 4.09 -7.37 -6.22
C LEU A 23 3.02 -8.16 -6.96
N ARG A 24 3.11 -8.28 -8.30
CA ARG A 24 2.14 -9.06 -9.09
C ARG A 24 2.11 -10.52 -8.66
N VAL A 25 3.28 -11.14 -8.45
CA VAL A 25 3.37 -12.53 -7.95
C VAL A 25 2.75 -12.66 -6.56
N ALA A 26 2.98 -11.68 -5.68
CA ALA A 26 2.38 -11.69 -4.35
C ALA A 26 0.86 -11.53 -4.38
N VAL A 27 0.33 -10.64 -5.24
CA VAL A 27 -1.11 -10.45 -5.45
C VAL A 27 -1.75 -11.74 -5.97
N ALA A 28 -1.15 -12.39 -6.97
CA ALA A 28 -1.63 -13.65 -7.51
C ALA A 28 -1.79 -14.76 -6.45
N ARG A 29 -0.89 -14.78 -5.46
CA ARG A 29 -0.92 -15.77 -4.37
C ARG A 29 -1.95 -15.44 -3.29
N LEU A 30 -2.19 -14.16 -3.02
CA LEU A 30 -3.08 -13.72 -1.95
C LEU A 30 -4.54 -13.62 -2.39
N SER A 31 -4.77 -13.16 -3.62
CA SER A 31 -6.09 -12.83 -4.16
C SER A 31 -5.99 -12.80 -5.70
N PRO A 32 -6.15 -13.94 -6.38
CA PRO A 32 -6.14 -14.00 -7.84
C PRO A 32 -7.15 -13.04 -8.49
N GLU A 33 -8.29 -12.80 -7.83
CA GLU A 33 -9.33 -11.87 -8.26
C GLU A 33 -8.89 -10.39 -8.26
N ALA A 34 -7.83 -10.04 -7.53
CA ALA A 34 -7.26 -8.69 -7.53
C ALA A 34 -6.27 -8.44 -8.69
N LEU A 35 -5.85 -9.48 -9.43
CA LEU A 35 -4.90 -9.33 -10.54
C LEU A 35 -5.40 -8.42 -11.67
N PRO A 36 -6.65 -8.51 -12.15
CA PRO A 36 -7.14 -7.59 -13.18
C PRO A 36 -7.05 -6.14 -12.74
N ARG A 37 -7.41 -5.84 -11.49
CA ARG A 37 -7.30 -4.49 -10.91
C ARG A 37 -5.84 -4.03 -10.82
N PHE A 38 -4.91 -4.93 -10.48
CA PHE A 38 -3.48 -4.65 -10.49
C PHE A 38 -3.00 -4.23 -11.87
N ASP A 39 -3.37 -4.99 -12.89
CA ASP A 39 -2.95 -4.78 -14.27
C ASP A 39 -3.50 -3.47 -14.85
N THR A 40 -4.78 -3.18 -14.62
CA THR A 40 -5.39 -1.91 -15.01
C THR A 40 -4.70 -0.73 -14.33
N HIS A 41 -4.51 -0.77 -13.00
CA HIS A 41 -3.86 0.32 -12.27
C HIS A 41 -2.40 0.52 -12.71
N TRP A 42 -1.68 -0.55 -13.09
CA TRP A 42 -0.33 -0.43 -13.63
C TRP A 42 -0.34 0.29 -14.98
N ALA A 43 -1.24 -0.12 -15.88
CA ALA A 43 -1.37 0.52 -17.20
C ALA A 43 -1.71 2.01 -17.06
N ASP A 44 -2.66 2.36 -16.20
CA ASP A 44 -3.06 3.74 -15.92
C ASP A 44 -1.89 4.57 -15.36
N ALA A 45 -1.16 4.02 -14.40
CA ALA A 45 0.01 4.68 -13.82
C ALA A 45 1.12 4.92 -14.86
N MET A 46 1.34 3.99 -15.80
CA MET A 46 2.34 4.15 -16.86
C MET A 46 1.91 5.14 -17.94
N ASN A 47 0.61 5.20 -18.25
CA ASN A 47 0.06 6.23 -19.14
C ASN A 47 0.24 7.62 -18.51
N GLN A 48 -0.18 7.78 -17.25
CA GLN A 48 -0.01 9.05 -16.53
C GLN A 48 1.46 9.46 -16.41
N ALA A 49 2.36 8.51 -16.11
CA ALA A 49 3.79 8.77 -16.05
C ALA A 49 4.36 9.31 -17.37
N ARG A 50 3.87 8.81 -18.50
CA ARG A 50 4.26 9.29 -19.84
C ARG A 50 3.68 10.68 -20.13
N ASP A 51 2.40 10.88 -19.83
CA ASP A 51 1.70 12.13 -20.12
C ASP A 51 2.28 13.30 -19.31
N GLU A 52 2.68 13.03 -18.07
CA GLU A 52 3.26 14.02 -17.13
C GLU A 52 4.79 14.06 -17.16
N PHE A 53 5.44 13.19 -17.95
CA PHE A 53 6.91 12.99 -17.93
C PHE A 53 7.47 12.80 -16.51
N SER A 54 6.77 12.02 -15.68
CA SER A 54 7.01 11.89 -14.25
C SER A 54 7.09 10.42 -13.83
N LEU A 55 8.01 10.09 -12.92
CA LEU A 55 8.11 8.76 -12.32
C LEU A 55 7.20 8.58 -11.10
N LEU A 56 6.54 9.65 -10.64
CA LEU A 56 5.72 9.63 -9.43
C LEU A 56 4.54 8.66 -9.52
N PRO A 57 3.76 8.59 -10.62
CA PRO A 57 2.64 7.65 -10.71
C PRO A 57 3.06 6.19 -10.52
N GLY A 58 4.18 5.79 -11.13
CA GLY A 58 4.76 4.46 -10.95
C GLY A 58 5.21 4.18 -9.51
N ARG A 59 5.74 5.19 -8.82
CA ARG A 59 6.14 5.05 -7.40
C ARG A 59 4.93 4.94 -6.48
N HIS A 60 3.90 5.75 -6.70
CA HIS A 60 2.63 5.67 -5.99
C HIS A 60 1.95 4.31 -6.19
N PHE A 61 1.98 3.76 -7.40
CA PHE A 61 1.50 2.42 -7.68
C PHE A 61 2.21 1.37 -6.81
N VAL A 62 3.55 1.39 -6.76
CA VAL A 62 4.35 0.45 -5.96
C VAL A 62 4.00 0.59 -4.48
N ASP A 63 3.94 1.81 -3.95
CA ASP A 63 3.63 2.04 -2.53
C ASP A 63 2.20 1.58 -2.17
N HIS A 64 1.22 1.86 -3.03
CA HIS A 64 -0.16 1.41 -2.85
C HIS A 64 -0.27 -0.12 -2.76
N TRP A 65 0.28 -0.83 -3.74
CA TRP A 65 0.18 -2.29 -3.79
C TRP A 65 1.05 -2.97 -2.76
N TRP A 66 2.22 -2.42 -2.43
CA TRP A 66 3.03 -2.95 -1.34
C TRP A 66 2.29 -2.87 0.01
N ALA A 67 1.60 -1.76 0.29
CA ALA A 67 0.75 -1.64 1.47
C ALA A 67 -0.44 -2.61 1.44
N TRP A 68 -1.07 -2.79 0.27
CA TRP A 68 -2.14 -3.79 0.10
C TRP A 68 -1.66 -5.20 0.45
N VAL A 69 -0.50 -5.63 -0.08
CA VAL A 69 0.08 -6.95 0.24
C VAL A 69 0.47 -7.03 1.73
N ALA A 70 0.92 -5.92 2.34
CA ALA A 70 1.22 -5.86 3.77
C ALA A 70 0.04 -6.23 4.65
N ILE A 71 -1.17 -5.79 4.28
CA ILE A 71 -2.42 -6.12 4.99
C ILE A 71 -2.85 -7.55 4.65
N GLN A 72 -2.95 -7.87 3.36
CA GLN A 72 -3.59 -9.09 2.87
C GLN A 72 -2.85 -10.37 3.24
N ARG A 73 -1.54 -10.30 3.50
CA ARG A 73 -0.78 -11.47 3.99
C ARG A 73 -1.23 -11.95 5.38
N TRP A 74 -2.01 -11.16 6.12
CA TRP A 74 -2.50 -11.50 7.45
C TRP A 74 -4.02 -11.69 7.40
N PRO A 75 -4.52 -12.94 7.33
CA PRO A 75 -5.95 -13.21 7.08
C PRO A 75 -6.90 -12.56 8.09
N GLU A 76 -6.53 -12.58 9.37
CA GLU A 76 -7.33 -11.95 10.44
C GLU A 76 -7.41 -10.43 10.27
N ARG A 77 -6.29 -9.79 9.94
CA ARG A 77 -6.25 -8.34 9.67
C ARG A 77 -7.03 -7.99 8.41
N ALA A 78 -6.90 -8.79 7.36
CA ALA A 78 -7.64 -8.62 6.11
C ALA A 78 -9.15 -8.81 6.29
N ALA A 79 -9.58 -9.77 7.10
CA ALA A 79 -10.98 -9.97 7.46
C ALA A 79 -11.51 -8.75 8.23
N ARG A 80 -10.77 -8.29 9.24
CA ARG A 80 -11.16 -7.10 10.01
C ARG A 80 -11.19 -5.82 9.15
N PHE A 81 -10.25 -5.67 8.23
CA PHE A 81 -10.21 -4.56 7.30
C PHE A 81 -11.47 -4.52 6.42
N ARG A 82 -11.85 -5.66 5.82
CA ARG A 82 -13.08 -5.77 5.01
C ARG A 82 -14.35 -5.49 5.80
N GLU A 83 -14.42 -5.95 7.05
CA GLU A 83 -15.53 -5.65 7.95
C GLU A 83 -15.64 -4.14 8.21
N CYS A 84 -14.52 -3.48 8.52
CA CYS A 84 -14.51 -2.03 8.71
C CYS A 84 -14.87 -1.26 7.42
N GLU A 85 -14.41 -1.71 6.25
CA GLU A 85 -14.81 -1.13 4.96
C GLU A 85 -16.33 -1.26 4.73
N HIS A 86 -16.89 -2.44 5.03
CA HIS A 86 -18.32 -2.68 4.94
C HIS A 86 -19.11 -1.72 5.85
N ILE A 87 -18.72 -1.61 7.12
CA ILE A 87 -19.35 -0.70 8.08
C ILE A 87 -19.28 0.76 7.61
N VAL A 88 -18.14 1.21 7.08
CA VAL A 88 -17.99 2.58 6.54
C VAL A 88 -18.96 2.81 5.37
N ALA A 89 -19.14 1.82 4.52
CA ALA A 89 -19.99 1.93 3.34
C ALA A 89 -21.50 1.85 3.65
N THR A 90 -21.91 1.05 4.64
CA THR A 90 -23.33 0.71 4.86
C THR A 90 -23.97 1.31 6.11
N SER A 91 -23.18 1.72 7.12
CA SER A 91 -23.74 2.23 8.37
C SER A 91 -24.29 3.65 8.25
N ASP A 92 -25.52 3.87 8.71
CA ASP A 92 -26.13 5.20 8.83
C ASP A 92 -25.63 5.97 10.05
N ASP A 93 -25.14 5.26 11.09
CA ASP A 93 -24.56 5.91 12.26
C ASP A 93 -23.18 6.51 11.95
N LYS A 94 -23.07 7.81 12.15
CA LYS A 94 -21.83 8.58 11.98
C LYS A 94 -20.76 8.15 12.99
N ALA A 95 -21.11 7.84 14.23
CA ALA A 95 -20.13 7.43 15.24
C ALA A 95 -19.50 6.09 14.87
N THR A 96 -20.33 5.12 14.50
CA THR A 96 -19.91 3.80 14.01
C THR A 96 -19.00 3.89 12.78
N ARG A 97 -19.36 4.70 11.77
CA ARG A 97 -18.48 4.92 10.60
C ARG A 97 -17.13 5.53 10.97
N ARG A 98 -17.09 6.45 11.95
CA ARG A 98 -15.84 7.09 12.39
C ARG A 98 -14.94 6.13 13.16
N ALA A 99 -15.52 5.28 14.02
CA ALA A 99 -14.80 4.23 14.70
C ALA A 99 -14.19 3.22 13.71
N ALA A 100 -14.98 2.78 12.72
CA ALA A 100 -14.50 1.89 11.66
C ALA A 100 -13.37 2.53 10.82
N SER A 101 -13.51 3.81 10.45
CA SER A 101 -12.46 4.55 9.73
C SER A 101 -11.16 4.66 10.53
N ALA A 102 -11.26 4.90 11.85
CA ALA A 102 -10.10 4.96 12.73
C ALA A 102 -9.42 3.58 12.86
N GLU A 103 -10.20 2.49 12.86
CA GLU A 103 -9.66 1.14 12.88
C GLU A 103 -8.95 0.76 11.57
N LEU A 104 -9.49 1.14 10.41
CA LEU A 104 -8.79 1.00 9.12
C LEU A 104 -7.41 1.68 9.15
N GLY A 105 -7.35 2.90 9.70
CA GLY A 105 -6.10 3.62 9.88
C GLY A 105 -5.09 2.88 10.76
N ARG A 106 -5.54 2.28 11.87
CA ARG A 106 -4.69 1.46 12.75
C ARG A 106 -4.18 0.20 12.04
N ILE A 107 -5.04 -0.54 11.34
CA ILE A 107 -4.65 -1.74 10.60
C ILE A 107 -3.60 -1.42 9.54
N LEU A 108 -3.75 -0.30 8.83
CA LEU A 108 -2.78 0.15 7.83
C LEU A 108 -1.43 0.47 8.47
N ALA A 109 -1.42 1.21 9.59
CA ALA A 109 -0.20 1.57 10.31
C ALA A 109 0.55 0.32 10.83
N ASP A 110 -0.17 -0.60 11.48
CA ASP A 110 0.40 -1.85 11.99
C ASP A 110 0.99 -2.71 10.87
N SER A 111 0.29 -2.78 9.73
CA SER A 111 0.75 -3.53 8.58
C SER A 111 2.04 -2.94 8.00
N GLN A 112 2.13 -1.61 7.89
CA GLN A 112 3.34 -0.93 7.45
C GLN A 112 4.51 -1.08 8.43
N ALA A 113 4.24 -1.03 9.75
CA ALA A 113 5.25 -1.24 10.78
C ALA A 113 5.81 -2.67 10.78
N ASN A 114 4.94 -3.67 10.60
CA ASN A 114 5.37 -5.07 10.47
C ASN A 114 6.15 -5.31 9.18
N ALA A 115 5.74 -4.64 8.10
CA ALA A 115 6.39 -4.71 6.82
C ALA A 115 7.81 -4.14 6.84
N SER A 116 8.00 -2.94 7.41
CA SER A 116 9.32 -2.31 7.52
C SER A 116 10.27 -3.12 8.40
N ARG A 117 9.77 -3.76 9.47
CA ARG A 117 10.55 -4.71 10.29
C ARG A 117 11.02 -5.93 9.49
N ALA A 118 10.18 -6.44 8.58
CA ALA A 118 10.55 -7.56 7.71
C ALA A 118 11.55 -7.17 6.60
N THR A 119 11.65 -5.87 6.26
CA THR A 119 12.52 -5.34 5.19
C THR A 119 13.81 -4.67 5.74
N GLY A 120 14.05 -4.69 7.06
CA GLY A 120 15.25 -4.09 7.68
C GLY A 120 16.58 -4.67 7.16
N PRO A 121 17.70 -3.92 7.25
CA PRO A 121 18.99 -4.30 6.65
C PRO A 121 19.58 -5.52 7.36
N GLY A 122 19.19 -6.71 6.91
CA GLY A 122 19.63 -7.98 7.48
C GLY A 122 19.40 -9.18 6.56
N SER A 123 18.70 -9.02 5.44
CA SER A 123 18.49 -10.08 4.44
C SER A 123 19.74 -10.33 3.57
N THR A 124 20.94 -10.29 4.15
CA THR A 124 22.07 -11.02 3.58
C THR A 124 21.84 -12.47 3.98
N THR A 125 21.28 -13.26 3.07
CA THR A 125 21.42 -14.71 3.12
C THR A 125 22.92 -15.00 3.16
N ARG A 126 23.47 -15.12 4.37
CA ARG A 126 24.81 -15.62 4.61
C ARG A 126 24.77 -17.10 4.23
N THR A 127 25.04 -17.37 2.96
CA THR A 127 25.40 -18.69 2.49
C THR A 127 26.48 -19.24 3.43
N PRO A 128 26.34 -20.45 4.00
CA PRO A 128 27.47 -21.13 4.60
C PRO A 128 28.44 -21.46 3.46
N ASN A 129 29.43 -20.58 3.26
CA ASN A 129 30.60 -20.87 2.46
C ASN A 129 31.40 -21.93 3.22
N THR A 130 31.19 -23.20 2.90
CA THR A 130 32.09 -24.29 3.29
C THR A 130 33.40 -24.06 2.56
N SER A 131 34.35 -23.46 3.27
CA SER A 131 35.74 -23.33 2.83
C SER A 131 36.31 -24.70 2.50
N SER A 132 36.69 -24.89 1.24
CA SER A 132 37.73 -25.84 0.84
C SER A 132 38.83 -25.00 0.18
N ALA A 133 40.03 -25.15 0.73
CA ALA A 133 41.19 -24.32 0.52
C ALA A 133 41.79 -24.38 -0.90
N THR A 134 42.45 -23.30 -1.33
CA THR A 134 43.90 -23.22 -1.70
C THR A 134 44.16 -22.11 -2.75
N SER A 135 44.69 -20.97 -2.27
CA SER A 135 45.76 -20.04 -2.77
C SER A 135 46.06 -19.81 -4.29
N PRO A 136 46.83 -18.76 -4.70
CA PRO A 136 47.05 -17.40 -4.13
C PRO A 136 47.13 -16.20 -5.14
N SER A 137 47.07 -14.98 -4.59
CA SER A 137 47.76 -13.71 -4.92
C SER A 137 47.74 -13.04 -6.32
N LEU A 138 47.33 -11.76 -6.36
CA LEU A 138 47.97 -10.60 -7.04
C LEU A 138 47.07 -9.33 -6.81
N THR A 139 47.44 -8.43 -5.91
CA THR A 139 48.15 -7.15 -6.14
C THR A 139 47.29 -6.01 -6.72
N GLY A 140 47.14 -4.94 -5.92
CA GLY A 140 47.14 -3.55 -6.41
C GLY A 140 45.80 -2.81 -6.37
N GLY A 141 45.80 -1.61 -5.77
CA GLY A 141 44.84 -0.57 -6.13
C GLY A 141 44.22 0.24 -4.99
N THR A 142 45.02 1.03 -4.28
CA THR A 142 44.57 2.15 -3.44
C THR A 142 44.03 3.32 -4.28
N SER A 143 42.88 3.89 -3.90
CA SER A 143 42.55 5.34 -3.88
C SER A 143 41.12 5.51 -3.32
N LYS A 144 40.87 6.03 -2.12
CA LYS A 144 40.88 7.42 -1.60
C LYS A 144 39.81 8.37 -2.20
N THR A 145 39.16 9.09 -1.28
CA THR A 145 38.50 10.42 -1.37
C THR A 145 36.98 10.36 -1.62
N SER A 146 36.14 10.50 -0.58
CA SER A 146 35.66 11.75 0.05
C SER A 146 34.75 12.58 -0.86
N LEU A 147 33.51 12.86 -0.44
CA LEU A 147 33.12 14.19 0.06
C LEU A 147 31.60 14.27 0.32
N ALA A 148 31.28 14.90 1.43
CA ALA A 148 29.96 15.21 1.95
C ALA A 148 29.12 16.12 1.05
N ALA A 149 27.78 16.03 1.19
CA ALA A 149 26.90 17.19 1.41
C ALA A 149 25.44 16.76 1.57
N SER A 150 24.92 16.83 2.81
CA SER A 150 23.54 17.24 3.04
C SER A 150 23.42 18.74 2.71
N PRO A 151 22.24 19.24 2.30
CA PRO A 151 21.49 20.01 3.30
C PRO A 151 19.94 20.01 3.15
N LYS A 152 19.33 20.32 4.30
CA LYS A 152 18.14 21.15 4.53
C LYS A 152 16.75 20.60 4.19
N LEU A 153 16.15 20.08 5.26
CA LEU A 153 14.84 20.52 5.78
C LEU A 153 14.41 21.89 5.22
N SER A 154 13.28 21.91 4.52
CA SER A 154 12.45 23.10 4.41
C SER A 154 11.04 22.71 4.81
N ALA A 155 10.67 23.13 6.02
CA ALA A 155 9.29 23.24 6.42
C ALA A 155 8.67 24.42 5.65
N SER A 156 7.58 24.16 4.91
CA SER A 156 6.66 25.24 4.53
C SER A 156 5.30 24.93 5.10
N ALA A 157 4.88 25.85 5.96
CA ALA A 157 3.63 25.86 6.66
C ALA A 157 2.46 26.20 5.74
N ALA A 158 1.29 25.70 6.16
CA ALA A 158 0.02 26.40 6.25
C ALA A 158 -0.62 27.07 5.01
N SER A 159 -1.93 26.79 4.93
CA SER A 159 -2.99 27.66 4.42
C SER A 159 -3.39 27.46 2.96
N ALA A 160 -4.50 26.76 2.74
CA ALA A 160 -5.71 27.37 2.16
C ALA A 160 -6.85 26.36 2.11
N VAL A 161 -7.83 26.58 2.98
CA VAL A 161 -9.20 26.08 2.82
C VAL A 161 -9.88 27.00 1.80
N PRO A 162 -10.66 26.48 0.85
CA PRO A 162 -11.89 27.18 0.50
C PRO A 162 -13.11 26.29 0.70
N SER A 163 -13.91 26.69 1.68
CA SER A 163 -15.32 26.34 1.79
C SER A 163 -16.11 27.00 0.65
N THR A 164 -17.20 26.32 0.28
CA THR A 164 -18.42 26.86 -0.37
C THR A 164 -18.51 26.68 -1.88
N SER A 165 -19.28 25.67 -2.31
CA SER A 165 -20.50 25.95 -3.05
C SER A 165 -21.46 24.76 -2.94
N ARG A 166 -22.44 24.92 -2.06
CA ARG A 166 -23.58 24.03 -1.87
C ARG A 166 -24.57 24.36 -2.99
N ASN A 167 -24.67 23.51 -4.00
CA ASN A 167 -25.65 23.64 -5.08
C ASN A 167 -27.05 23.22 -4.54
N PRO A 168 -28.08 24.08 -4.54
CA PRO A 168 -29.42 23.68 -4.15
C PRO A 168 -30.15 22.91 -5.27
N PRO A 169 -31.06 21.98 -4.94
CA PRO A 169 -31.83 21.24 -5.93
C PRO A 169 -32.87 22.13 -6.64
N PRO A 170 -33.21 21.87 -7.92
CA PRO A 170 -34.21 22.63 -8.65
C PRO A 170 -35.62 22.39 -8.10
N ALA A 171 -36.37 23.48 -7.96
CA ALA A 171 -37.74 23.53 -7.44
C ALA A 171 -38.73 22.74 -8.30
N SER A 172 -39.58 21.97 -7.62
CA SER A 172 -40.74 21.28 -8.18
C SER A 172 -41.71 22.25 -8.87
N ARG A 173 -42.00 21.99 -10.13
CA ARG A 173 -42.99 22.72 -10.94
C ARG A 173 -44.41 22.31 -10.50
N PRO A 174 -45.33 23.24 -10.21
CA PRO A 174 -46.71 22.89 -9.86
C PRO A 174 -47.51 22.44 -11.09
N THR A 175 -48.26 21.35 -10.92
CA THR A 175 -49.30 20.89 -11.86
C THR A 175 -50.53 21.80 -11.75
N PRO A 176 -51.05 22.38 -12.85
CA PRO A 176 -52.35 23.03 -12.81
C PRO A 176 -53.45 21.95 -12.72
N LYS A 177 -54.18 22.00 -11.61
CA LYS A 177 -55.46 21.33 -11.39
C LYS A 177 -56.56 22.23 -11.95
N ASP A 178 -57.53 21.61 -12.61
CA ASP A 178 -58.85 22.13 -12.97
C ASP A 178 -58.95 23.32 -13.94
N ARG A 179 -59.45 23.03 -15.15
CA ARG A 179 -60.62 23.76 -15.66
C ARG A 179 -61.38 22.95 -16.71
N SER A 180 -62.61 22.61 -16.32
CA SER A 180 -63.88 22.56 -17.08
C SER A 180 -63.89 22.11 -18.53
#